data_AF-A0A8H8CN64-F1
#
_entry.id   AF-A0A8H8CN64-F1
#
_cell.length_a   1.000
_cell.length_b   1.000
_cell.length_c   1.000
_cell.angle_alpha   90.00
_cell.angle_beta   90.00
_cell.angle_gamma   90.00
#
_symmetry.space_group_name_H-M   'P 1'
#
loop_
_entity.id
_entity.type
_entity.pdbx_description
1 polymer ?
#
loop_
_entity_poly.entity_id
_entity_poly.type
_entity_poly.pdbx_seq_one_letter_code
_entity_poly.pdbx_strand_id
1 'polypeptide(L)'
;MRFPWKKVPIYIFAQVMGGLCGAAIVYANYFHAIDLFEGPGVRTLATAGLFSTYALDYMTNVSAFFDEFLGTAVLAIVVLAMNDAENSPPPAGLGPLVLFILITGIGTALGMQTGYAINPARDLGPRLFTAMAGYGKEVFTFRNQYWIWCPIMGPILGALVGALVYDSMLYTGKDSIINRP
;
A
#
# COMPACT_ATOMS: atom_id res chain seq x y z
N MET A 1 -4.85 -12.40 17.95
CA MET A 1 -5.15 -12.64 16.50
C MET A 1 -4.21 -13.70 15.93
N ARG A 2 -4.73 -14.83 15.42
CA ARG A 2 -3.92 -15.83 14.67
C ARG A 2 -4.52 -16.06 13.29
N PHE A 3 -3.90 -15.49 12.26
CA PHE A 3 -4.27 -15.76 10.88
C PHE A 3 -3.60 -17.07 10.40
N PRO A 4 -4.34 -18.03 9.79
CA PRO A 4 -3.73 -19.28 9.33
C PRO A 4 -2.70 -19.05 8.22
N TRP A 5 -1.44 -19.41 8.46
CA TRP A 5 -0.34 -19.24 7.49
C TRP A 5 -0.61 -19.88 6.12
N LYS A 6 -1.34 -20.99 6.08
CA LYS A 6 -1.73 -21.66 4.82
C LYS A 6 -2.60 -20.76 3.91
N LYS A 7 -3.32 -19.78 4.47
CA LYS A 7 -4.17 -18.85 3.70
C LYS A 7 -3.39 -17.63 3.18
N VAL A 8 -2.24 -17.31 3.77
CA VAL A 8 -1.43 -16.13 3.39
C VAL A 8 -1.12 -16.06 1.89
N PRO A 9 -0.55 -17.10 1.24
CA PRO A 9 -0.22 -17.00 -0.19
C PRO A 9 -1.45 -16.83 -1.08
N ILE A 10 -2.58 -17.44 -0.70
CA ILE A 10 -3.83 -17.34 -1.45
C ILE A 10 -4.40 -15.92 -1.36
N TYR A 11 -4.34 -15.30 -0.18
CA TYR A 11 -4.78 -13.92 0.01
C TYR A 11 -3.89 -12.93 -0.76
N ILE A 12 -2.57 -13.09 -0.70
CA ILE A 12 -1.63 -12.24 -1.45
C ILE A 12 -1.91 -12.34 -2.95
N PHE A 13 -2.05 -13.56 -3.48
CA PHE A 13 -2.34 -13.77 -4.89
C PHE A 13 -3.68 -13.13 -5.29
N ALA A 14 -4.74 -13.36 -4.52
CA ALA A 14 -6.05 -12.77 -4.79
C ALA A 14 -6.02 -11.24 -4.78
N GLN A 15 -5.30 -10.63 -3.83
CA GLN A 15 -5.16 -9.18 -3.72
C GLN A 15 -4.37 -8.59 -4.90
N VAL A 16 -3.26 -9.20 -5.29
CA VAL A 16 -2.45 -8.76 -6.44
C VAL A 16 -3.25 -8.86 -7.74
N MET A 17 -3.95 -9.98 -7.95
CA MET A 17 -4.82 -10.14 -9.13
C MET A 17 -5.99 -9.16 -9.13
N GLY A 18 -6.58 -8.88 -7.96
CA GLY A 18 -7.60 -7.84 -7.80
C GLY A 18 -7.07 -6.46 -8.18
N GLY A 19 -5.87 -6.10 -7.73
CA GLY A 19 -5.21 -4.83 -8.09
C GLY A 19 -4.91 -4.72 -9.59
N LEU A 20 -4.47 -5.82 -10.20
CA LEU A 20 -4.25 -5.91 -11.66
C LEU A 20 -5.55 -5.68 -12.44
N CYS A 21 -6.64 -6.37 -12.07
CA CYS A 21 -7.94 -6.18 -12.71
C CYS A 21 -8.50 -4.76 -12.50
N GLY A 22 -8.34 -4.20 -11.30
CA GLY A 22 -8.73 -2.82 -11.00
C GLY A 22 -7.99 -1.81 -11.89
N ALA A 23 -6.68 -1.99 -12.05
CA ALA A 23 -5.88 -1.16 -12.96
C ALA A 23 -6.35 -1.29 -14.41
N ALA A 24 -6.68 -2.50 -14.87
CA ALA A 24 -7.21 -2.71 -16.22
C ALA A 24 -8.53 -1.97 -16.48
N ILE A 25 -9.45 -1.99 -15.50
CA ILE A 25 -10.73 -1.26 -15.58
C ILE A 25 -10.49 0.25 -15.65
N VAL A 26 -9.63 0.78 -14.77
CA VAL A 26 -9.31 2.21 -14.75
C VAL A 26 -8.59 2.62 -16.04
N TYR A 27 -7.67 1.80 -16.55
CA TYR A 27 -6.99 2.06 -17.80
C TYR A 27 -7.96 2.09 -18.98
N ALA A 28 -8.92 1.16 -19.04
CA ALA A 28 -9.95 1.18 -20.08
C ALA A 28 -10.77 2.48 -20.02
N ASN A 29 -11.10 2.97 -18.82
CA ASN A 29 -11.81 4.24 -18.63
C ASN A 29 -10.98 5.46 -19.08
N TYR A 30 -9.68 5.47 -18.79
CA TYR A 30 -8.77 6.59 -19.10
C TYR A 30 -7.99 6.44 -20.41
N PHE A 31 -8.23 5.37 -21.18
CA PHE A 31 -7.44 5.04 -22.38
C PHE A 31 -7.31 6.23 -23.33
N HIS A 32 -8.44 6.85 -23.66
CA HIS A 32 -8.46 8.00 -24.55
C HIS A 32 -7.75 9.23 -23.95
N ALA A 33 -7.90 9.47 -22.65
CA ALA A 33 -7.22 10.58 -21.97
C ALA A 33 -5.69 10.39 -21.95
N ILE A 34 -5.23 9.16 -21.76
CA ILE A 34 -3.81 8.82 -21.83
C ILE A 34 -3.28 9.04 -23.26
N ASP A 35 -4.02 8.60 -24.29
CA ASP A 35 -3.66 8.86 -25.69
C ASP A 35 -3.61 10.36 -26.03
N LEU A 36 -4.51 11.18 -25.47
CA LEU A 36 -4.48 12.63 -25.65
C LEU A 36 -3.25 13.27 -24.99
N PHE A 37 -2.80 12.74 -23.85
CA PHE A 37 -1.68 13.31 -23.09
C PHE A 37 -0.31 12.85 -23.61
N GLU A 38 -0.13 11.54 -23.83
CA GLU A 38 1.16 10.96 -24.25
C GLU A 38 1.29 10.79 -25.77
N GLY A 39 0.17 10.78 -26.49
CA GLY A 39 0.09 10.39 -27.90
C GLY A 39 -0.44 8.96 -28.09
N PRO A 40 -1.03 8.66 -29.26
CA PRO A 40 -1.61 7.35 -29.54
C PRO A 40 -0.59 6.20 -29.37
N GLY A 41 -0.90 5.26 -28.48
CA GLY A 41 -0.07 4.07 -28.24
C GLY A 41 1.24 4.33 -27.48
N VAL A 42 1.49 5.56 -27.02
CA VAL A 42 2.66 5.91 -26.19
C VAL A 42 2.32 5.71 -24.72
N ARG A 43 3.14 4.97 -23.98
CA ARG A 43 2.95 4.69 -22.55
C ARG A 43 4.27 4.86 -21.81
N THR A 44 4.38 5.89 -20.97
CA THR A 44 5.62 6.20 -20.24
C THR A 44 5.38 6.36 -18.74
N LEU A 45 6.44 6.55 -17.97
CA LEU A 45 6.31 6.80 -16.53
C LEU A 45 5.49 8.06 -16.20
N ALA A 46 5.28 8.98 -17.16
CA ALA A 46 4.47 10.18 -16.96
C ALA A 46 3.01 9.87 -16.61
N THR A 47 2.42 8.81 -17.17
CA THR A 47 1.06 8.37 -16.81
C THR A 47 1.02 7.07 -16.00
N ALA A 48 2.14 6.36 -15.87
CA ALA A 48 2.21 5.15 -15.03
C ALA A 48 1.84 5.43 -13.56
N GLY A 49 2.10 6.66 -13.09
CA GLY A 49 1.72 7.15 -11.76
C GLY A 49 0.22 7.13 -11.45
N LEU A 50 -0.64 7.03 -12.46
CA LEU A 50 -2.08 6.85 -12.28
C LEU A 50 -2.43 5.48 -11.67
N PHE A 51 -1.54 4.50 -11.82
CA PHE A 51 -1.80 3.09 -11.49
C PHE A 51 -0.98 2.62 -10.29
N SER A 52 0.32 2.89 -10.30
CA SER A 52 1.30 2.50 -9.28
C SER A 52 2.09 3.71 -8.78
N THR A 53 2.83 3.56 -7.69
CA THR A 53 3.45 4.71 -7.02
C THR A 53 4.90 4.93 -7.47
N TYR A 54 5.31 6.19 -7.49
CA TYR A 54 6.65 6.61 -7.89
C TYR A 54 7.06 7.80 -7.02
N ALA A 55 8.26 7.74 -6.43
CA ALA A 55 8.75 8.82 -5.60
C ALA A 55 9.12 10.07 -6.42
N LEU A 56 8.87 11.24 -5.84
CA LEU A 56 9.27 12.53 -6.42
C LEU A 56 10.80 12.67 -6.52
N ASP A 57 11.22 13.56 -7.42
CA ASP A 57 12.64 13.69 -7.80
C ASP A 57 13.58 13.99 -6.63
N TYR A 58 13.14 14.83 -5.69
CA TYR A 58 13.94 15.21 -4.53
C TYR A 58 14.10 14.10 -3.48
N MET A 59 13.27 13.05 -3.52
CA MET A 59 13.30 11.98 -2.52
C MET A 59 14.47 11.04 -2.79
N THR A 60 15.30 10.76 -1.78
CA THR A 60 16.26 9.65 -1.87
C THR A 60 15.52 8.31 -1.73
N ASN A 61 16.12 7.20 -2.19
CA ASN A 61 15.54 5.87 -1.99
C ASN A 61 15.33 5.53 -0.50
N VAL A 62 16.22 6.01 0.37
CA VAL A 62 16.10 5.80 1.84
C VAL A 62 14.94 6.59 2.41
N SER A 63 14.80 7.86 2.01
CA SER A 63 13.68 8.71 2.45
C SER A 63 12.35 8.16 1.96
N ALA A 64 12.28 7.69 0.72
CA ALA A 64 11.06 7.10 0.16
C ALA A 64 10.67 5.79 0.87
N PHE A 65 11.66 4.96 1.20
CA PHE A 65 11.44 3.76 2.01
C PHE A 65 10.86 4.13 3.38
N PHE A 66 11.46 5.12 4.05
CA PHE A 66 11.02 5.54 5.37
C PHE A 66 9.59 6.12 5.37
N ASP A 67 9.21 6.86 4.33
CA ASP A 67 7.87 7.42 4.18
C ASP A 67 6.80 6.30 4.04
N GLU A 68 7.04 5.30 3.19
CA GLU A 68 6.16 4.13 3.04
C GLU A 68 6.10 3.26 4.31
N PHE A 69 7.25 3.09 4.96
CA PHE A 69 7.37 2.40 6.25
C PHE A 69 6.53 3.10 7.31
N LEU A 70 6.67 4.41 7.47
CA LEU A 70 5.97 5.22 8.47
C LEU A 70 4.47 5.21 8.24
N GLY A 71 4.02 5.47 7.01
CA GLY A 71 2.60 5.46 6.66
C GLY A 71 1.95 4.11 6.96
N THR A 72 2.65 3.01 6.65
CA THR A 72 2.12 1.66 6.90
C THR A 72 2.18 1.26 8.38
N ALA A 73 3.18 1.72 9.13
CA ALA A 73 3.24 1.50 10.57
C ALA A 73 2.05 2.16 11.29
N VAL A 74 1.74 3.42 10.93
CA VAL A 74 0.55 4.13 11.43
C VAL A 74 -0.73 3.40 11.03
N LEU A 75 -0.83 2.98 9.76
CA LEU A 75 -1.97 2.19 9.28
C LEU A 75 -2.18 0.91 10.13
N ALA A 76 -1.12 0.14 10.36
CA ALA A 76 -1.18 -1.11 11.11
C ALA A 76 -1.57 -0.89 12.58
N ILE A 77 -1.00 0.13 13.24
CA ILE A 77 -1.35 0.48 14.63
C ILE A 77 -2.85 0.77 14.74
N VAL A 78 -3.40 1.61 13.86
CA VAL A 78 -4.82 2.01 13.93
C VAL A 78 -5.73 0.84 13.56
N VAL A 79 -5.38 0.04 12.56
CA VAL A 79 -6.12 -1.18 12.18
C VAL A 79 -6.18 -2.17 13.35
N LEU A 80 -5.09 -2.34 14.10
CA LEU A 80 -5.10 -3.19 15.29
C LEU A 80 -5.93 -2.57 16.42
N ALA A 81 -5.72 -1.28 16.69
CA ALA A 81 -6.43 -0.52 17.72
C ALA A 81 -7.95 -0.59 17.57
N MET A 82 -8.47 -0.43 16.35
CA MET A 82 -9.90 -0.46 16.09
C MET A 82 -10.52 -1.87 16.12
N ASN A 83 -9.69 -2.92 16.04
CA ASN A 83 -10.15 -4.31 16.13
C ASN A 83 -9.90 -4.93 17.52
N ASP A 84 -9.35 -4.14 18.44
CA ASP A 84 -9.13 -4.56 19.82
C ASP A 84 -10.35 -4.24 20.67
N ALA A 85 -10.98 -5.29 21.22
CA ALA A 85 -12.18 -5.18 22.04
C ALA A 85 -11.94 -4.41 23.35
N GLU A 86 -10.71 -4.45 23.87
CA GLU A 86 -10.33 -3.79 25.13
C GLU A 86 -9.91 -2.32 24.91
N ASN A 87 -9.80 -1.86 23.65
CA ASN A 87 -9.34 -0.53 23.29
C ASN A 87 -10.47 0.36 22.76
N SER A 88 -11.70 0.20 23.29
CA SER A 88 -12.88 0.98 22.90
C SER A 88 -13.08 1.03 21.37
N PRO A 89 -13.33 -0.12 20.72
CA PRO A 89 -13.43 -0.19 19.27
C PRO A 89 -14.59 0.67 18.76
N PRO A 90 -14.52 1.14 17.49
CA PRO A 90 -15.62 1.89 16.90
C PRO A 90 -16.92 1.10 16.92
N PRO A 91 -18.09 1.78 16.97
CA PRO A 91 -19.39 1.13 16.88
C PRO A 91 -19.48 0.19 15.68
N ALA A 92 -20.25 -0.90 15.84
CA ALA A 92 -20.43 -1.90 14.80
C ALA A 92 -20.86 -1.24 13.46
N GLY A 93 -20.18 -1.61 12.38
CA GLY A 93 -20.42 -1.05 11.04
C GLY A 93 -19.67 0.24 10.71
N LEU A 94 -19.06 0.93 11.68
CA LEU A 94 -18.27 2.15 11.42
C LEU A 94 -16.79 1.89 11.09
N GLY A 95 -16.33 0.64 11.14
CA GLY A 95 -14.96 0.27 10.77
C GLY A 95 -14.52 0.82 9.40
N PRO A 96 -15.30 0.64 8.32
CA PRO A 96 -14.95 1.20 7.01
C PRO A 96 -14.78 2.73 7.00
N LEU A 97 -15.58 3.47 7.79
CA LEU A 97 -15.48 4.93 7.88
C LEU A 97 -14.19 5.36 8.58
N VAL A 98 -13.79 4.67 9.65
CA VAL A 98 -12.51 4.92 10.34
C VAL A 98 -11.34 4.66 9.40
N LEU A 99 -11.37 3.56 8.64
CA LEU A 99 -10.34 3.27 7.64
C LEU A 99 -10.30 4.32 6.53
N PHE A 100 -11.44 4.81 6.07
CA PHE A 100 -11.51 5.90 5.10
C PHE A 100 -10.83 7.17 5.62
N ILE A 101 -11.14 7.58 6.86
CA ILE A 101 -10.55 8.77 7.48
C ILE A 101 -9.03 8.58 7.65
N LEU A 102 -8.60 7.41 8.12
CA LEU A 102 -7.19 7.07 8.31
C LEU A 102 -6.40 7.13 7.00
N ILE A 103 -6.86 6.43 5.96
CA ILE A 103 -6.18 6.39 4.66
C ILE A 103 -6.17 7.78 4.03
N THR A 104 -7.27 8.54 4.16
CA THR A 104 -7.33 9.94 3.72
C THR A 104 -6.27 10.78 4.44
N GLY A 105 -6.17 10.67 5.76
CA GLY A 105 -5.17 11.39 6.57
C GLY A 105 -3.74 11.07 6.14
N ILE A 106 -3.42 9.77 5.98
CA ILE A 106 -2.11 9.32 5.46
C ILE A 106 -1.85 9.91 4.08
N GLY A 107 -2.82 9.82 3.17
CA GLY A 107 -2.69 10.36 1.81
C GLY A 107 -2.45 11.87 1.79
N THR A 108 -3.16 12.63 2.62
CA THR A 108 -2.99 14.09 2.68
C THR A 108 -1.71 14.54 3.39
N ALA A 109 -1.21 13.76 4.34
CA ALA A 109 -0.04 14.15 5.14
C ALA A 109 1.29 13.64 4.56
N LEU A 110 1.30 12.43 4.00
CA LEU A 110 2.51 11.74 3.55
C LEU A 110 2.49 11.46 2.04
N GLY A 111 1.31 11.47 1.42
CA GLY A 111 1.12 10.89 0.09
C GLY A 111 1.82 11.59 -1.07
N MET A 112 2.10 12.89 -0.96
CA MET A 112 2.75 13.66 -2.04
C MET A 112 4.14 13.10 -2.40
N GLN A 113 4.88 12.57 -1.44
CA GLN A 113 6.31 12.27 -1.63
C GLN A 113 6.54 10.98 -2.42
N THR A 114 5.73 9.96 -2.13
CA THR A 114 5.89 8.58 -2.62
C THR A 114 4.67 8.03 -3.31
N GLY A 115 3.50 8.67 -3.16
CA GLY A 115 2.21 8.14 -3.64
C GLY A 115 1.50 7.22 -2.64
N TYR A 116 1.97 7.14 -1.38
CA TYR A 116 1.35 6.39 -0.27
C TYR A 116 0.89 4.99 -0.69
N ALA A 117 1.80 4.16 -1.20
CA ALA A 117 1.45 2.80 -1.60
C ALA A 117 0.82 2.04 -0.43
N ILE A 118 1.49 2.05 0.73
CA ILE A 118 1.08 1.48 2.04
C ILE A 118 0.52 0.04 2.02
N ASN A 119 0.57 -0.62 0.86
CA ASN A 119 -0.02 -1.91 0.55
C ASN A 119 0.70 -2.49 -0.69
N PRO A 120 1.41 -3.62 -0.53
CA PRO A 120 2.14 -4.27 -1.62
C PRO A 120 1.28 -4.63 -2.84
N ALA A 121 0.06 -5.10 -2.63
CA ALA A 121 -0.83 -5.50 -3.72
C ALA A 121 -1.39 -4.31 -4.51
N ARG A 122 -1.60 -3.17 -3.83
CA ARG A 122 -2.05 -1.90 -4.43
C ARG A 122 -1.00 -1.28 -5.36
N ASP A 123 0.26 -1.66 -5.24
CA ASP A 123 1.32 -1.25 -6.16
C ASP A 123 1.64 -2.35 -7.20
N LEU A 124 1.90 -3.59 -6.74
CA LEU A 124 2.37 -4.66 -7.61
C LEU A 124 1.35 -5.07 -8.67
N GLY A 125 0.08 -5.21 -8.29
CA GLY A 125 -0.99 -5.59 -9.24
C GLY A 125 -1.09 -4.62 -10.41
N PRO A 126 -1.29 -3.32 -10.15
CA PRO A 126 -1.29 -2.29 -11.18
C PRO A 126 0.02 -2.20 -11.98
N ARG A 127 1.17 -2.41 -11.34
CA ARG A 127 2.48 -2.39 -12.03
C ARG A 127 2.66 -3.57 -13.00
N LEU A 128 2.15 -4.74 -12.65
CA LEU A 128 2.07 -5.88 -13.58
C LEU A 128 1.15 -5.57 -14.75
N PHE A 129 0.00 -4.94 -14.49
CA PHE A 129 -0.90 -4.50 -15.55
C PHE A 129 -0.22 -3.51 -16.51
N THR A 130 0.37 -2.43 -16.00
CA THR A 130 0.99 -1.41 -16.85
C THR A 130 2.14 -1.97 -17.67
N ALA A 131 2.94 -2.89 -17.13
CA ALA A 131 3.97 -3.61 -17.89
C ALA A 131 3.38 -4.36 -19.10
N MET A 132 2.22 -5.01 -18.95
CA MET A 132 1.51 -5.68 -20.05
C MET A 132 0.83 -4.69 -21.01
N ALA A 133 0.40 -3.52 -20.51
CA ALA A 133 -0.36 -2.52 -21.26
C ALA A 133 0.50 -1.58 -22.13
N GLY A 134 1.80 -1.86 -22.28
CA GLY A 134 2.70 -1.12 -23.16
C GLY A 134 3.69 -0.19 -22.46
N TYR A 135 3.61 -0.01 -21.14
CA TYR A 135 4.61 0.77 -20.38
C TYR A 135 5.97 0.05 -20.29
N GLY A 136 6.00 -1.25 -20.57
CA GLY A 136 7.23 -2.03 -20.65
C GLY A 136 7.93 -2.22 -19.30
N LYS A 137 9.23 -2.53 -19.35
CA LYS A 137 10.03 -2.86 -18.15
C LYS A 137 10.36 -1.66 -17.26
N GLU A 138 10.17 -0.44 -17.76
CA GLU A 138 10.55 0.79 -17.05
C GLU A 138 9.82 0.94 -15.71
N VAL A 139 8.59 0.42 -15.64
CA VAL A 139 7.81 0.40 -14.40
C VAL A 139 8.51 -0.41 -13.30
N PHE A 140 9.36 -1.40 -13.64
CA PHE A 140 10.14 -2.17 -12.67
C PHE A 140 11.58 -1.69 -12.54
N THR A 141 12.14 -0.97 -13.52
CA THR A 141 13.53 -0.48 -13.44
C THR A 141 13.65 0.93 -12.86
N PHE A 142 12.54 1.64 -12.63
CA PHE A 142 12.52 2.94 -11.97
C PHE A 142 13.39 2.93 -10.70
N ARG A 143 14.34 3.89 -10.62
CA ARG A 143 15.27 4.12 -9.51
C ARG A 143 15.89 2.85 -8.90
N ASN A 144 16.47 2.00 -9.74
CA ASN A 144 17.15 0.77 -9.34
C ASN A 144 16.22 -0.18 -8.55
N GLN A 145 15.11 -0.57 -9.18
CA GLN A 145 14.12 -1.49 -8.61
C GLN A 145 13.32 -0.89 -7.44
N TYR A 146 12.96 0.39 -7.52
CA TYR A 146 12.14 1.08 -6.51
C TYR A 146 10.93 0.26 -6.05
N TRP A 147 10.26 -0.41 -6.99
CA TRP A 147 9.06 -1.22 -6.75
C TRP A 147 9.24 -2.29 -5.67
N ILE A 148 10.42 -2.88 -5.49
CA ILE A 148 10.61 -3.91 -4.46
C ILE A 148 10.97 -3.27 -3.12
N TRP A 149 11.87 -2.30 -3.11
CA TRP A 149 12.37 -1.74 -1.86
C TRP A 149 11.32 -0.87 -1.17
N CYS A 150 10.66 0.03 -1.92
CA CYS A 150 9.72 0.98 -1.33
C CYS A 150 8.32 0.38 -1.14
N PRO A 151 7.48 0.16 -2.17
CA PRO A 151 6.06 -0.17 -1.97
C PRO A 151 5.81 -1.65 -1.61
N ILE A 152 6.82 -2.52 -1.60
CA ILE A 152 6.71 -3.89 -1.09
C ILE A 152 7.33 -4.00 0.30
N MET A 153 8.65 -3.83 0.41
CA MET A 153 9.33 -4.05 1.68
C MET A 153 9.03 -2.95 2.72
N GLY A 154 8.91 -1.69 2.31
CA GLY A 154 8.54 -0.58 3.20
C GLY A 154 7.24 -0.87 3.94
N PRO A 155 6.12 -1.15 3.25
CA PRO A 155 4.86 -1.51 3.88
C PRO A 155 4.91 -2.79 4.71
N ILE A 156 5.58 -3.85 4.25
CA ILE A 156 5.68 -5.09 5.04
C ILE A 156 6.39 -4.83 6.37
N LEU A 157 7.55 -4.16 6.33
CA LEU A 157 8.32 -3.85 7.53
C LEU A 157 7.60 -2.83 8.41
N GLY A 158 6.94 -1.83 7.82
CA GLY A 158 6.12 -0.85 8.52
C GLY A 158 4.97 -1.52 9.27
N ALA A 159 4.24 -2.42 8.63
CA ALA A 159 3.16 -3.17 9.26
C ALA A 159 3.64 -4.05 10.41
N LEU A 160 4.78 -4.73 10.24
CA LEU A 160 5.37 -5.56 11.30
C LEU A 160 5.78 -4.70 12.50
N VAL A 161 6.47 -3.57 12.27
CA VAL A 161 6.88 -2.68 13.36
C VAL A 161 5.67 -2.02 14.01
N GLY A 162 4.69 -1.53 13.24
CA GLY A 162 3.46 -0.98 13.77
C GLY A 162 2.71 -1.97 14.66
N ALA A 163 2.63 -3.24 14.24
CA ALA A 163 2.05 -4.30 15.05
C ALA A 163 2.82 -4.54 16.36
N LEU A 164 4.15 -4.56 16.32
CA LEU A 164 5.00 -4.71 17.51
C LEU A 164 4.86 -3.51 18.47
N VAL A 165 4.78 -2.30 17.93
CA VAL A 165 4.58 -1.08 18.73
C VAL A 165 3.21 -1.11 19.41
N TYR A 166 2.15 -1.49 18.68
CA TYR A 166 0.83 -1.66 19.27
C TYR A 166 0.83 -2.73 20.36
N ASP A 167 1.40 -3.90 20.08
CA ASP A 167 1.46 -5.03 21.02
C ASP A 167 2.22 -4.68 22.32
N SER A 168 3.33 -3.94 22.20
CA SER A 168 4.18 -3.59 23.34
C SER A 168 3.68 -2.41 24.16
N MET A 169 3.04 -1.41 23.55
CA MET A 169 2.70 -0.16 24.24
C MET A 169 1.23 -0.03 24.62
N LEU A 170 0.32 -0.69 23.89
CA LEU A 170 -1.12 -0.46 24.01
C LEU A 170 -1.91 -1.74 24.27
N TYR A 171 -1.56 -2.85 23.61
CA TYR A 171 -2.30 -4.10 23.73
C TYR A 171 -2.06 -4.78 25.08
N THR A 172 -3.15 -5.17 25.75
CA THR A 172 -3.13 -5.89 27.04
C THR A 172 -3.82 -7.26 26.97
N GLY A 173 -4.20 -7.71 25.76
CA GLY A 173 -4.91 -8.96 25.58
C GLY A 173 -4.01 -10.20 25.75
N LYS A 174 -4.64 -11.34 26.07
CA LYS A 174 -3.97 -12.63 26.35
C LYS A 174 -3.14 -13.19 25.18
N ASP A 175 -3.43 -12.72 23.97
CA ASP A 175 -2.72 -13.11 22.75
C ASP A 175 -1.41 -12.33 22.54
N SER A 176 -1.06 -11.41 23.45
CA SER A 176 0.13 -10.57 23.31
C SER A 176 1.40 -11.43 23.19
N ILE A 177 2.34 -10.98 22.37
CA ILE A 177 3.64 -11.62 22.24
C ILE A 177 4.58 -11.07 23.32
N ILE A 178 4.48 -9.76 23.60
CA ILE A 178 5.38 -9.02 24.48
C ILE A 178 4.76 -8.84 25.88
N ASN A 179 3.55 -8.31 25.98
CA ASN A 179 2.86 -7.95 27.22
C ASN A 179 2.10 -9.14 27.85
N ARG A 180 2.65 -10.36 27.76
CA ARG A 180 2.03 -11.52 28.40
C ARG A 180 2.01 -11.30 29.91
N PRO A 181 0.84 -11.42 30.58
CA PRO A 181 0.78 -11.39 32.03
C PRO A 181 1.48 -12.60 32.66
#